data_AF-A0A519Q543-F1
#
_entry.id   AF-A0A519Q543-F1
#
_cell.length_a   1.000
_cell.length_b   1.000
_cell.length_c   1.000
_cell.angle_alpha   90.00
_cell.angle_beta   90.00
_cell.angle_gamma   90.00
#
_symmetry.space_group_name_H-M   'P 1'
#
loop_
_entity.id
_entity.type
_entity.pdbx_description
1 polymer ?
#
loop_
_entity_poly.entity_id
_entity_poly.type
_entity_poly.pdbx_seq_one_letter_code
_entity_poly.pdbx_strand_id
1 'polypeptide(L)'
;MKIIPALAAALTLGACATSQAEHGAASALTWDAPDGAWVLAEWKDGAYYPGVLKRAGAGRYAVRFDDGTEAMVRPDQIRPYDWQPGARIACQVVEGRMDPVTVTTLGPSTTDLAVIDDAGVAYATTTGRCRAL
;
A
#
# COMPACT_ATOMS: atom_id res chain seq x y z
N MET A 1 -61.46 4.38 56.88
CA MET A 1 -61.27 5.00 55.56
C MET A 1 -60.09 5.96 55.61
N LYS A 2 -58.92 5.52 55.10
CA LYS A 2 -57.70 6.27 54.70
C LYS A 2 -56.56 5.25 54.56
N ILE A 3 -56.48 4.61 53.40
CA ILE A 3 -55.48 4.80 52.33
C ILE A 3 -54.09 4.30 52.74
N ILE A 4 -53.74 3.14 52.16
CA ILE A 4 -52.38 2.58 52.04
C ILE A 4 -51.66 3.35 50.92
N PRO A 5 -50.33 3.52 51.00
CA PRO A 5 -49.53 2.96 49.91
C PRO A 5 -48.33 2.16 50.41
N ALA A 6 -48.11 1.04 49.73
CA ALA A 6 -46.94 0.20 49.81
C ALA A 6 -45.71 0.95 49.28
N LEU A 7 -44.54 0.76 49.89
CA LEU A 7 -43.28 0.92 49.18
C LEU A 7 -42.50 -0.40 49.25
N ALA A 8 -42.17 -0.88 48.06
CA ALA A 8 -41.51 -2.13 47.78
C ALA A 8 -39.98 -2.03 47.91
N ALA A 9 -39.40 -3.22 47.99
CA ALA A 9 -37.98 -3.56 48.10
C ALA A 9 -37.04 -2.92 47.07
N ALA A 10 -35.76 -2.85 47.41
CA ALA A 10 -34.71 -3.58 46.68
C ALA A 10 -33.34 -3.41 47.39
N LEU A 11 -32.74 -4.53 47.80
CA LEU A 11 -31.31 -4.62 48.06
C LEU A 11 -30.57 -4.55 46.71
N THR A 12 -29.68 -3.58 46.52
CA THR A 12 -28.69 -3.63 45.43
C THR A 12 -27.39 -4.19 45.98
N LEU A 13 -27.04 -5.39 45.49
CA LEU A 13 -25.76 -6.06 45.73
C LEU A 13 -24.62 -5.24 45.12
N GLY A 14 -23.48 -5.31 45.81
CA GLY A 14 -22.23 -4.64 45.45
C GLY A 14 -21.69 -5.03 44.08
N ALA A 15 -21.08 -4.04 43.45
CA ALA A 15 -20.38 -4.18 42.18
C ALA A 15 -19.15 -5.08 42.33
N CYS A 16 -19.14 -6.22 41.64
CA CYS A 16 -17.90 -6.90 41.28
C CYS A 16 -17.29 -6.14 40.09
N ALA A 17 -16.26 -5.35 40.36
CA ALA A 17 -15.45 -4.74 39.32
C ALA A 17 -14.76 -5.86 38.52
N THR A 18 -15.18 -6.05 37.27
CA THR A 18 -14.44 -6.87 36.31
C THR A 18 -13.25 -6.07 35.83
N SER A 19 -12.04 -6.45 36.27
CA SER A 19 -10.80 -5.92 35.73
C SER A 19 -10.68 -6.28 34.25
N GLN A 20 -10.85 -5.31 33.36
CA GLN A 20 -10.48 -5.46 31.95
C GLN A 20 -8.96 -5.37 31.86
N ALA A 21 -8.32 -6.50 31.60
CA ALA A 21 -6.94 -6.53 31.13
C ALA A 21 -6.95 -6.03 29.67
N GLU A 22 -6.66 -4.75 29.51
CA GLU A 22 -6.43 -4.09 28.22
C GLU A 22 -5.17 -4.70 27.59
N HIS A 23 -5.36 -5.80 26.87
CA HIS A 23 -4.36 -6.27 25.91
C HIS A 23 -4.38 -5.27 24.77
N GLY A 24 -3.53 -4.25 24.85
CA GLY A 24 -3.27 -3.35 23.74
C GLY A 24 -2.84 -4.18 22.53
N ALA A 25 -3.78 -4.43 21.62
CA ALA A 25 -3.46 -4.97 20.32
C ALA A 25 -2.56 -3.94 19.66
N ALA A 26 -1.28 -4.29 19.46
CA ALA A 26 -0.42 -3.52 18.59
C ALA A 26 -1.14 -3.41 17.24
N SER A 27 -1.58 -2.21 16.87
CA SER A 27 -2.13 -1.98 15.53
C SER A 27 -1.05 -2.34 14.54
N ALA A 28 -1.21 -3.49 13.88
CA ALA A 28 -0.42 -3.81 12.71
C ALA A 28 -0.64 -2.65 11.73
N LEU A 29 0.45 -2.02 11.29
CA LEU A 29 0.36 -1.07 10.18
C LEU A 29 -0.39 -1.77 9.04
N THR A 30 -1.31 -1.08 8.39
CA THR A 30 -2.06 -1.59 7.25
C THR A 30 -1.89 -0.65 6.07
N TRP A 31 -2.02 -1.20 4.87
CA TRP A 31 -2.16 -0.43 3.64
C TRP A 31 -3.64 -0.32 3.31
N ASP A 32 -4.08 0.92 3.09
CA ASP A 32 -5.51 1.25 2.98
C ASP A 32 -6.06 1.08 1.56
N ALA A 33 -5.20 0.98 0.54
CA ALA A 33 -5.67 0.77 -0.82
C ALA A 33 -6.32 -0.63 -0.98
N PRO A 34 -7.32 -0.77 -1.87
CA PRO A 34 -7.99 -2.04 -2.13
C PRO A 34 -7.08 -3.03 -2.86
N ASP A 35 -7.49 -4.30 -2.88
CA ASP A 35 -6.89 -5.30 -3.77
C ASP A 35 -7.04 -4.86 -5.23
N GLY A 36 -6.02 -5.11 -6.04
CA GLY A 36 -5.95 -4.63 -7.41
C GLY A 36 -5.41 -3.20 -7.55
N ALA A 37 -5.17 -2.49 -6.44
CA ALA A 37 -4.54 -1.18 -6.50
C ALA A 37 -3.10 -1.28 -7.02
N TRP A 38 -2.75 -0.33 -7.87
CA TRP A 38 -1.38 -0.11 -8.29
C TRP A 38 -0.58 0.55 -7.17
N VAL A 39 0.61 0.03 -6.93
CA VAL A 39 1.51 0.49 -5.88
C VAL A 39 2.95 0.49 -6.38
N LEU A 40 3.82 1.19 -5.66
CA LEU A 40 5.26 1.01 -5.72
C LEU A 40 5.67 0.18 -4.51
N ALA A 41 6.28 -0.98 -4.72
CA ALA A 41 6.69 -1.88 -3.64
C ALA A 41 8.20 -2.14 -3.66
N GLU A 42 8.79 -2.21 -2.47
CA GLU A 42 10.21 -2.46 -2.29
C GLU A 42 10.59 -3.89 -2.73
N TRP A 43 11.65 -4.03 -3.51
CA TRP A 43 12.26 -5.32 -3.85
C TRP A 43 13.50 -5.58 -2.98
N LYS A 44 14.14 -6.74 -3.20
CA LYS A 44 15.30 -7.22 -2.41
C LYS A 44 16.53 -6.31 -2.50
N ASP A 45 16.59 -5.42 -3.48
CA ASP A 45 17.66 -4.44 -3.66
C ASP A 45 17.36 -3.09 -2.99
N GLY A 46 16.23 -2.96 -2.29
CA GLY A 46 15.80 -1.74 -1.60
C GLY A 46 15.16 -0.69 -2.51
N ALA A 47 15.07 -0.93 -3.82
CA ALA A 47 14.38 -0.04 -4.73
C ALA A 47 12.89 -0.38 -4.85
N TYR A 48 12.09 0.60 -5.27
CA TYR A 48 10.64 0.45 -5.38
C TYR A 48 10.22 0.27 -6.84
N TYR A 49 9.47 -0.80 -7.09
CA TYR A 49 9.04 -1.22 -8.41
C TYR A 49 7.51 -1.21 -8.51
N PRO A 50 6.95 -0.88 -9.68
CA PRO A 50 5.51 -0.85 -9.87
C PRO A 50 4.92 -2.27 -9.90
N GLY A 51 3.72 -2.40 -9.34
CA GLY A 51 2.99 -3.64 -9.35
C GLY A 51 1.58 -3.51 -8.78
N VAL A 52 0.87 -4.62 -8.81
CA VAL A 52 -0.52 -4.74 -8.34
C VAL A 52 -0.56 -5.43 -6.99
N LEU A 53 -1.20 -4.77 -6.03
CA LEU A 53 -1.33 -5.23 -4.66
C LEU A 53 -2.47 -6.26 -4.51
N LYS A 54 -2.22 -7.28 -3.69
CA LYS A 54 -3.21 -8.25 -3.22
C LYS A 54 -2.98 -8.56 -1.74
N ARG A 55 -4.03 -8.46 -0.91
CA ARG A 55 -3.93 -8.77 0.51
C ARG A 55 -3.70 -10.28 0.71
N ALA A 56 -2.75 -10.63 1.56
CA ALA A 56 -2.37 -12.01 1.84
C ALA A 56 -2.62 -12.44 3.31
N GLY A 57 -3.22 -11.55 4.11
CA GLY A 57 -3.52 -11.78 5.53
C GLY A 57 -2.33 -11.48 6.46
N ALA A 58 -2.60 -11.46 7.78
CA ALA A 58 -1.59 -11.24 8.83
C ALA A 58 -0.70 -9.99 8.61
N GLY A 59 -1.28 -8.90 8.08
CA GLY A 59 -0.55 -7.65 7.81
C GLY A 59 0.47 -7.73 6.68
N ARG A 60 0.39 -8.75 5.81
CA ARG A 60 1.24 -8.86 4.60
C ARG A 60 0.44 -8.71 3.31
N TYR A 61 1.15 -8.30 2.27
CA TYR A 61 0.63 -8.05 0.94
C TYR A 61 1.47 -8.82 -0.07
N ALA A 62 0.81 -9.54 -0.97
CA ALA A 62 1.44 -10.03 -2.18
C ALA A 62 1.42 -8.89 -3.21
N VAL A 63 2.54 -8.65 -3.89
CA VAL A 63 2.62 -7.72 -5.01
C VAL A 63 3.06 -8.50 -6.23
N ARG A 64 2.27 -8.42 -7.31
CA ARG A 64 2.66 -8.85 -8.65
C ARG A 64 3.29 -7.65 -9.34
N PHE A 65 4.60 -7.68 -9.53
CA PHE A 65 5.33 -6.62 -10.21
C PHE A 65 5.07 -6.65 -11.71
N ASP A 66 5.21 -5.49 -12.34
CA ASP A 66 4.95 -5.33 -13.77
C ASP A 66 6.01 -6.03 -14.65
N ASP A 67 7.14 -6.44 -14.07
CA ASP A 67 8.15 -7.28 -14.73
C ASP A 67 7.77 -8.78 -14.72
N GLY A 68 6.64 -9.14 -14.11
CA GLY A 68 6.11 -10.50 -13.99
C GLY A 68 6.54 -11.24 -12.72
N THR A 69 7.36 -10.64 -11.86
CA THR A 69 7.79 -11.26 -10.59
C THR A 69 6.78 -11.01 -9.46
N GLU A 70 7.00 -11.67 -8.31
CA GLU A 70 6.17 -11.51 -7.12
C GLU A 70 6.99 -11.45 -5.84
N ALA A 71 6.52 -10.65 -4.87
CA ALA A 71 7.00 -10.71 -3.49
C ALA A 71 5.89 -10.55 -2.45
N MET A 72 6.19 -11.01 -1.24
CA MET A 72 5.46 -10.68 -0.03
C MET A 72 6.13 -9.49 0.64
N VAL A 73 5.38 -8.41 0.82
CA VAL A 73 5.85 -7.16 1.42
C VAL A 73 5.01 -6.79 2.65
N ARG A 74 5.59 -5.95 3.50
CA ARG A 74 4.91 -5.32 4.63
C ARG A 74 4.39 -3.92 4.24
N PRO A 75 3.46 -3.33 5.01
CA PRO A 75 2.92 -2.00 4.73
C PRO A 75 3.99 -0.90 4.62
N ASP A 76 5.06 -0.95 5.41
CA ASP A 76 6.19 -0.01 5.38
C ASP A 76 7.03 -0.11 4.10
N GLN A 77 6.82 -1.16 3.31
CA GLN A 77 7.52 -1.42 2.05
C GLN A 77 6.66 -1.09 0.83
N ILE A 78 5.51 -0.44 1.03
CA ILE A 78 4.58 -0.03 -0.02
C ILE A 78 4.50 1.49 -0.03
N ARG A 79 4.47 2.07 -1.22
CA ARG A 79 4.22 3.48 -1.50
C ARG A 79 3.05 3.62 -2.48
N PRO A 80 2.35 4.77 -2.48
CA PRO A 80 1.35 5.03 -3.50
C PRO A 80 2.02 5.01 -4.88
N TYR A 81 1.33 4.47 -5.88
CA TYR A 81 1.75 4.69 -7.26
C TYR A 81 1.45 6.13 -7.64
N ASP A 82 2.49 6.89 -7.98
CA ASP A 82 2.42 8.34 -8.21
C ASP A 82 3.02 8.76 -9.56
N TRP A 83 3.31 7.81 -10.44
CA TRP A 83 3.89 8.11 -11.75
C TRP A 83 2.86 8.79 -12.64
N GLN A 84 3.29 9.90 -13.24
CA GLN A 84 2.50 10.81 -14.08
C GLN A 84 3.47 11.54 -15.02
N PRO A 85 2.99 12.19 -16.11
CA PRO A 85 3.85 13.05 -16.91
C PRO A 85 4.63 14.05 -16.06
N GLY A 86 5.94 14.14 -16.27
CA GLY A 86 6.89 14.91 -15.48
C GLY A 86 7.53 14.14 -14.32
N ALA A 87 7.04 12.95 -13.96
CA ALA A 87 7.67 12.13 -12.93
C ALA A 87 9.08 11.70 -13.36
N ARG A 88 10.02 11.76 -12.42
CA ARG A 88 11.40 11.32 -12.62
C ARG A 88 11.56 9.92 -12.07
N ILE A 89 11.98 8.99 -12.92
CA ILE A 89 12.12 7.56 -12.61
C ILE A 89 13.41 7.02 -13.22
N ALA A 90 13.80 5.79 -12.90
CA ALA A 90 14.87 5.10 -13.59
C ALA A 90 14.30 3.99 -14.45
N CYS A 91 14.71 3.89 -15.71
CA CYS A 91 14.28 2.85 -16.63
C CYS A 91 15.47 2.19 -17.32
N GLN A 92 15.33 0.90 -17.62
CA GLN A 92 16.25 0.16 -18.45
C GLN A 92 16.01 0.44 -19.94
N VAL A 93 16.20 1.69 -20.36
CA VAL A 93 16.12 2.10 -21.78
C VAL A 93 17.33 1.62 -22.58
N VAL A 94 18.44 1.34 -21.88
CA VAL A 94 19.57 0.57 -22.38
C VAL A 94 19.68 -0.72 -21.57
N GLU A 95 19.80 -1.85 -22.26
CA GLU A 95 19.86 -3.16 -21.61
C GLU A 95 20.98 -3.22 -20.55
N GLY A 96 20.64 -3.76 -19.37
CA GLY A 96 21.56 -3.89 -18.25
C GLY A 96 21.82 -2.61 -17.45
N ARG A 97 21.28 -1.44 -17.84
CA ARG A 97 21.54 -0.16 -17.16
C ARG A 97 20.26 0.57 -16.79
N MET A 98 20.16 1.02 -15.53
CA MET A 98 19.06 1.86 -15.07
C MET A 98 19.43 3.33 -15.28
N ASP A 99 18.83 3.96 -16.29
CA ASP A 99 19.08 5.36 -16.63
C ASP A 99 17.95 6.25 -16.08
N PRO A 100 18.26 7.44 -15.53
CA PRO A 100 17.24 8.36 -15.07
C PRO A 100 16.52 9.00 -16.27
N VAL A 101 15.20 8.92 -16.29
CA VAL A 101 14.35 9.44 -17.37
C VAL A 101 13.17 10.21 -16.79
N THR A 102 12.54 11.04 -17.62
CA THR A 102 11.30 11.74 -17.29
C THR A 102 10.15 11.10 -18.05
N VAL A 103 9.07 10.75 -17.34
CA VAL A 103 7.84 10.26 -17.98
C VAL A 103 7.22 11.40 -18.77
N THR A 104 6.96 11.19 -20.06
CA THR A 104 6.28 12.16 -20.92
C THR A 104 4.81 11.80 -21.11
N THR A 105 4.52 10.49 -21.20
CA THR A 105 3.16 9.98 -21.40
C THR A 105 2.97 8.66 -20.68
N LEU A 106 1.80 8.49 -20.05
CA LEU A 106 1.28 7.19 -19.64
C LEU A 106 0.36 6.67 -20.76
N GLY A 107 0.59 5.44 -21.20
CA GLY A 107 -0.30 4.75 -22.13
C GLY A 107 -1.65 4.41 -21.49
N PRO A 108 -2.62 3.94 -22.29
CA PRO A 108 -3.99 3.66 -21.83
C PRO A 108 -4.07 2.55 -20.77
N SER A 109 -3.08 1.66 -20.76
CA SER A 109 -2.92 0.55 -19.82
C SER A 109 -2.19 0.94 -18.52
N THR A 110 -1.69 2.18 -18.44
CA THR A 110 -0.70 2.70 -17.46
C THR A 110 0.62 1.93 -17.38
N THR A 111 0.73 0.72 -17.94
CA THR A 111 1.96 -0.06 -18.06
C THR A 111 2.84 0.42 -19.20
N ASP A 112 2.25 0.93 -20.28
CA ASP A 112 3.00 1.48 -21.41
C ASP A 112 3.44 2.92 -21.09
N LEU A 113 4.69 3.26 -21.35
CA LEU A 113 5.27 4.57 -21.06
C LEU A 113 5.99 5.15 -22.28
N ALA A 114 5.82 6.45 -22.50
CA ALA A 114 6.81 7.23 -23.23
C ALA A 114 7.67 7.99 -22.21
N VAL A 115 8.98 7.96 -22.39
CA VAL A 115 9.95 8.62 -21.52
C VAL A 115 10.98 9.37 -22.35
N ILE A 116 11.64 10.35 -21.74
CA ILE A 116 12.76 11.08 -22.33
C ILE A 116 13.94 11.09 -21.36
N ASP A 117 15.15 10.83 -21.87
CA ASP A 117 16.37 10.94 -21.08
C ASP A 117 16.87 12.40 -20.97
N ASP A 118 17.97 12.61 -20.26
CA ASP A 118 18.57 13.95 -20.11
C ASP A 118 19.21 14.50 -21.39
N ALA A 119 19.50 13.64 -22.37
CA ALA A 119 20.00 14.06 -23.67
C ALA A 119 18.86 14.47 -24.63
N GLY A 120 17.60 14.34 -24.20
CA GLY A 120 16.42 14.64 -25.00
C GLY A 120 16.01 13.51 -25.95
N VAL A 121 16.53 12.30 -25.76
CA VAL A 121 16.17 11.12 -26.56
C VAL A 121 14.91 10.48 -25.97
N ALA A 122 13.90 10.28 -26.83
CA ALA A 122 12.63 9.68 -26.44
C ALA A 122 12.65 8.15 -26.63
N TYR A 123 12.02 7.44 -25.70
CA TYR A 123 11.88 5.99 -25.71
C TYR A 123 10.44 5.58 -25.43
N ALA A 124 10.00 4.49 -26.05
CA ALA A 124 8.83 3.73 -25.62
C ALA A 124 9.31 2.57 -24.74
N THR A 125 8.69 2.39 -23.59
CA THR A 125 9.04 1.34 -22.61
C THR A 125 7.80 0.90 -21.84
N THR A 126 7.97 -0.02 -20.90
CA THR A 126 6.94 -0.41 -19.94
C THR A 126 7.37 -0.14 -18.51
N THR A 127 6.42 -0.02 -17.60
CA THR A 127 6.63 0.14 -16.15
C THR A 127 7.48 -0.99 -15.55
N GLY A 128 7.34 -2.22 -16.05
CA GLY A 128 8.15 -3.37 -15.63
C GLY A 128 9.64 -3.27 -15.95
N ARG A 129 10.06 -2.32 -16.79
CA ARG A 129 11.49 -2.01 -17.03
C ARG A 129 11.99 -0.85 -16.18
N CYS A 130 11.17 -0.34 -15.27
CA CYS A 130 11.42 0.89 -14.54
C CYS A 130 11.28 0.72 -13.03
N ARG A 131 11.82 1.68 -12.28
CA ARG A 131 11.74 1.77 -10.82
C ARG A 131 11.74 3.22 -10.37
N ALA A 132 11.30 3.47 -9.14
CA ALA A 132 11.41 4.78 -8.52
C ALA A 132 12.89 5.18 -8.29
N LEU A 133 13.17 6.48 -8.35
CA LEU A 133 14.46 7.05 -7.98
C LEU A 133 14.57 7.31 -6.47
#